data_AF-A0A7X1KI80-F1
#
_entry.id   AF-A0A7X1KI80-F1
#
_cell.length_a   1.000
_cell.length_b   1.000
_cell.length_c   1.000
_cell.angle_alpha   90.00
_cell.angle_beta   90.00
_cell.angle_gamma   90.00
#
_symmetry.space_group_name_H-M   'P 1'
#
loop_
_entity.id
_entity.type
_entity.pdbx_description
1 polymer ?
#
loop_
_entity_poly.entity_id
_entity_poly.type
_entity_poly.pdbx_seq_one_letter_code
_entity_poly.pdbx_strand_id
1 'polypeptide(L)' 'MSDKQSYDTLVVEGMGNSIPREIGGLRVAAWSSGNALHHMSELEDFVRELSYGDIEDPQQAAIELMERGGWG' A
#
# COMPACT_ATOMS: atom_id res chain seq x y z
N MET A 1 -24.66 -2.60 23.16
CA MET A 1 -24.03 -1.95 21.99
C MET A 1 -22.73 -2.70 21.75
N SER A 2 -22.49 -3.24 20.56
CA SER A 2 -21.23 -3.92 20.29
C SER A 2 -20.15 -2.84 20.18
N ASP A 3 -19.17 -2.82 21.09
CA ASP A 3 -18.01 -1.96 20.96
C ASP A 3 -17.34 -2.30 19.63
N LYS A 4 -17.40 -1.35 18.69
CA LYS A 4 -16.82 -1.55 17.36
C LYS A 4 -15.31 -1.47 17.54
N GLN A 5 -14.62 -2.60 17.36
CA GLN A 5 -13.17 -2.66 17.46
C GLN A 5 -12.56 -1.69 16.43
N SER A 6 -11.84 -0.69 16.93
CA SER A 6 -11.11 0.31 16.14
C SER A 6 -9.68 -0.17 15.96
N TYR A 7 -9.12 0.03 14.76
CA TYR A 7 -7.75 -0.32 14.42
C TYR A 7 -7.07 0.88 13.78
N ASP A 8 -5.90 1.24 14.29
CA ASP A 8 -5.01 2.23 13.68
C ASP A 8 -3.97 1.52 12.79
N THR A 9 -3.59 2.15 11.68
CA THR A 9 -2.56 1.62 10.76
C THR A 9 -1.23 2.31 11.01
N LEU A 10 -0.16 1.53 11.17
CA LEU A 10 1.21 2.03 11.36
C LEU A 10 2.09 1.57 10.21
N VAL A 11 2.94 2.49 9.74
CA VAL A 11 3.99 2.26 8.76
C VAL A 11 5.33 2.26 9.45
N VAL A 12 6.15 1.23 9.21
CA VAL A 12 7.48 1.09 9.82
C VAL A 12 8.52 0.76 8.74
N GLU A 13 9.58 1.55 8.66
CA GLU A 13 10.71 1.32 7.75
C GLU A 13 11.79 0.43 8.40
N GLY A 14 12.49 -0.37 7.60
CA GLY A 14 13.70 -1.08 8.04
C GLY A 14 13.50 -2.35 8.88
N MET A 15 12.28 -2.87 9.00
CA MET A 15 11.97 -4.06 9.82
C MET A 15 12.47 -5.41 9.25
N GLY A 16 13.00 -5.42 8.02
CA GLY A 16 13.49 -6.61 7.34
C GLY A 16 12.43 -7.71 7.22
N ASN A 17 12.85 -8.98 7.36
CA ASN A 17 11.97 -10.16 7.26
C ASN A 17 11.34 -10.58 8.60
N SER A 18 11.45 -9.76 9.64
CA SER A 18 10.91 -10.11 10.95
C SER A 18 9.40 -9.80 11.02
N ILE A 19 8.59 -10.71 11.58
CA ILE A 19 7.17 -10.49 11.79
C ILE A 19 6.99 -9.87 13.20
N PRO A 20 6.53 -8.62 13.33
CA PRO A 20 6.35 -7.98 14.63
C PRO A 20 5.15 -8.58 15.33
N ARG A 21 5.30 -8.84 16.64
CA ARG A 21 4.21 -9.31 17.50
C ARG A 21 3.70 -8.20 18.42
N GLU A 22 4.55 -7.21 18.70
CA GLU A 22 4.26 -6.08 19.57
C GLU A 22 4.96 -4.81 19.06
N ILE A 23 4.29 -3.66 19.14
CA ILE A 23 4.85 -2.33 18.84
C ILE A 23 4.30 -1.33 19.85
N GLY A 24 5.18 -0.57 20.52
CA GLY A 24 4.75 0.46 21.47
C GLY A 24 3.90 -0.06 22.63
N GLY A 25 4.12 -1.32 23.07
CA GLY A 25 3.31 -1.96 24.11
C GLY A 25 1.97 -2.54 23.62
N LEU A 26 1.66 -2.42 22.31
CA LEU A 26 0.41 -2.87 21.71
C LEU A 26 0.63 -4.16 20.91
N ARG A 27 -0.34 -5.07 20.99
CA ARG A 27 -0.35 -6.31 20.20
C ARG A 27 -0.57 -6.00 18.72
N VAL A 28 0.28 -6.54 17.85
CA VAL A 28 0.07 -6.51 16.40
C VAL A 28 -1.03 -7.49 16.04
N ALA A 29 -2.19 -6.97 15.60
CA ALA A 29 -3.34 -7.78 15.19
C ALA A 29 -3.22 -8.28 13.73
N ALA A 30 -2.54 -7.52 12.87
CA ALA A 30 -2.30 -7.84 11.46
C ALA A 30 -0.95 -7.28 11.01
N TRP A 31 -0.25 -7.99 10.12
CA TRP A 31 1.04 -7.58 9.56
C TRP A 31 1.13 -8.00 8.09
N SER A 32 1.75 -7.16 7.27
CA SER A 32 2.15 -7.48 5.90
C SER A 32 3.57 -6.99 5.65
N SER A 33 4.45 -7.88 5.18
CA SER A 33 5.81 -7.53 4.78
C SER A 33 5.82 -7.10 3.31
N GLY A 34 6.20 -5.85 3.05
CA GLY A 34 6.31 -5.33 1.69
C GLY A 34 4.96 -4.99 1.04
N ASN A 35 5.04 -4.08 0.06
CA ASN A 35 4.02 -3.71 -0.93
C ASN A 35 2.94 -2.68 -0.58
N ALA A 36 2.81 -2.16 0.65
CA ALA A 36 1.78 -1.14 0.91
C ALA A 36 2.17 0.29 0.46
N LEU A 37 3.46 0.67 0.46
CA LEU A 37 3.84 2.09 0.30
C LEU A 37 4.68 2.37 -0.94
N HIS A 38 5.61 1.48 -1.30
CA HIS A 38 6.41 1.67 -2.51
C HIS A 38 5.54 1.69 -3.77
N HIS A 39 4.49 0.86 -3.82
CA HIS A 39 3.51 0.88 -4.91
C HIS A 39 2.49 2.01 -4.80
N MET A 40 2.32 2.64 -3.62
CA MET A 40 1.52 3.85 -3.53
C MET A 40 2.19 5.02 -4.24
N SER A 41 3.53 5.12 -4.25
CA SER A 41 4.22 6.15 -5.04
C SER A 41 3.95 6.01 -6.54
N GLU A 42 4.05 4.79 -7.08
CA GLU A 42 3.82 4.56 -8.52
C GLU A 42 2.35 4.75 -8.90
N LEU A 43 1.43 4.38 -8.00
CA LEU A 43 -0.01 4.66 -8.18
C LEU A 43 -0.32 6.16 -8.08
N GLU A 44 0.31 6.88 -7.17
CA GLU A 44 0.17 8.33 -7.02
C GLU A 44 0.68 9.07 -8.26
N ASP A 45 1.82 8.64 -8.82
CA ASP A 45 2.36 9.20 -10.05
C ASP A 45 1.45 8.89 -11.25
N PHE A 46 0.96 7.66 -11.38
CA PHE A 46 -0.02 7.29 -12.40
C PHE A 46 -1.31 8.13 -12.29
N VAL A 47 -1.88 8.30 -11.10
CA VAL A 47 -3.07 9.12 -10.88
C VAL A 47 -2.81 10.58 -11.27
N ARG A 48 -1.60 11.08 -11.02
CA ARG A 48 -1.21 12.45 -11.38
C ARG A 48 -1.13 12.62 -12.89
N GLU A 49 -0.42 11.74 -13.60
CA GLU A 49 -0.32 11.77 -15.06
C GLU A 49 -1.70 11.61 -15.73
N LEU A 50 -2.53 10.71 -15.20
CA LEU A 50 -3.90 10.53 -15.66
C LEU A 50 -4.72 11.82 -15.50
N SER A 51 -4.56 12.52 -14.37
CA SER A 51 -5.28 13.76 -14.10
C SER A 51 -4.86 14.93 -15.02
N TYR A 52 -3.63 14.91 -15.52
CA TYR A 52 -3.12 15.90 -16.47
C TYR A 52 -3.45 15.55 -17.93
N GLY A 53 -3.91 14.32 -18.20
CA GLY A 53 -4.14 13.84 -19.55
C GLY A 53 -2.85 13.50 -20.28
N ASP A 54 -1.77 13.25 -19.54
CA ASP A 54 -0.43 12.97 -20.06
C ASP A 54 -0.24 11.49 -20.45
N ILE A 55 -1.32 10.71 -20.44
CA ILE A 55 -1.33 9.27 -20.78
C ILE A 55 -2.14 9.07 -22.07
N GLU A 56 -1.46 8.58 -23.11
CA GLU A 56 -2.07 8.32 -24.43
C GLU A 56 -3.08 7.16 -24.39
N ASP A 57 -2.75 6.08 -23.67
CA ASP A 57 -3.66 4.96 -23.39
C ASP A 57 -3.71 4.65 -21.88
N PRO A 58 -4.65 5.28 -21.15
CA PRO A 58 -4.84 5.08 -19.72
C PRO A 58 -5.11 3.63 -19.31
N GLN A 59 -5.72 2.85 -20.20
CA GLN A 59 -6.15 1.49 -19.90
C GLN A 59 -4.96 0.54 -19.94
N GLN A 60 -4.12 0.66 -20.97
CA GLN A 60 -2.87 -0.08 -21.07
C GLN A 60 -1.90 0.30 -19.94
N ALA A 61 -1.76 1.59 -19.64
CA ALA A 61 -0.90 2.07 -18.54
C ALA A 61 -1.34 1.53 -17.17
N ALA A 62 -2.65 1.41 -16.93
CA ALA A 62 -3.17 0.79 -15.71
C ALA A 62 -2.84 -0.71 -15.63
N ILE A 63 -2.93 -1.45 -16.73
CA ILE A 63 -2.57 -2.88 -16.77
C ILE A 63 -1.10 -3.06 -16.42
N GLU A 64 -0.21 -2.28 -17.02
CA GLU A 64 1.23 -2.33 -16.75
C GLU A 64 1.58 -1.95 -15.30
N LEU A 65 0.88 -0.97 -14.74
CA LEU A 65 1.01 -0.61 -13.32
C LEU A 65 0.59 -1.77 -12.41
N MET A 66 -0.53 -2.43 -12.70
CA MET A 66 -1.04 -3.56 -11.91
C MET A 66 -0.08 -4.76 -11.97
N GLU A 67 0.49 -5.07 -13.14
CA GLU A 67 1.49 -6.12 -13.31
C GLU A 67 2.78 -5.82 -12.51
N ARG A 68 3.28 -4.58 -12.59
CA ARG A 68 4.44 -4.11 -11.81
C ARG A 68 4.19 -4.10 -10.30
N GLY A 69 2.97 -3.75 -9.91
CA GLY A 69 2.51 -3.69 -8.52
C GLY A 69 2.27 -5.05 -7.88
N GLY A 70 2.27 -6.12 -8.67
CA GLY A 70 1.85 -7.45 -8.21
C GLY A 70 0.37 -7.48 -7.81
N TRP A 71 -0.45 -6.63 -8.42
CA TRP A 71 -1.89 -6.53 -8.21
C TRP A 71 -2.71 -7.25 -9.30
N GLY A 72 -2.06 -7.63 -10.41
CA GLY A 72 -2.63 -8.35 -11.55
C GLY A 72 -2.73 -9.86 -11.37
#